data_AF-A0A3P8IDA8-F1
#
_entry.id   AF-A0A3P8IDA8-F1
#
_cell.length_a   1.000
_cell.length_b   1.000
_cell.length_c   1.000
_cell.angle_alpha   90.00
_cell.angle_beta   90.00
_cell.angle_gamma   90.00
#
_symmetry.space_group_name_H-M   'P 1'
#
loop_
_entity.id
_entity.type
_entity.pdbx_description
1 polymer ?
#
loop_
_entity_poly.entity_id
_entity_poly.type
_entity_poly.pdbx_seq_one_letter_code
_entity_poly.pdbx_strand_id
1 'polypeptide(L)'
;MEFFVFRRILLQFIFFKPQAADNEVASSYNDVVLRELKLRKIQQIHANDTLRATNTWFSDEMYNMMTAVARQLISDEALIMNNLDVGLEIQKIRGGSILNEISTRMSAKMECLNKNTPGCKWISGLKYYAYSAHDSTIFAIFCVMGIQDTVVEDAGYPQYTAAIFFELWLNITDNRPYFKVRIL
;
A
#
# COMPACT_ATOMS: atom_id res chain seq x y z
N MET A 1 13.21 29.88 -0.10
CA MET A 1 12.31 28.93 -0.80
C MET A 1 13.11 28.34 -1.94
N GLU A 2 13.87 27.27 -1.68
CA GLU A 2 14.69 26.61 -2.71
C GLU A 2 13.79 25.76 -3.59
N PHE A 3 13.65 26.16 -4.85
CA PHE A 3 13.02 25.34 -5.88
C PHE A 3 14.00 24.23 -6.28
N PHE A 4 13.88 23.04 -5.68
CA PHE A 4 14.56 21.85 -6.20
C PHE A 4 13.92 21.48 -7.54
N VAL A 5 14.61 21.79 -8.63
CA VAL A 5 14.18 21.47 -10.01
C VAL A 5 14.48 20.00 -10.29
N PHE A 6 13.55 19.11 -9.87
CA PHE A 6 13.60 17.69 -10.22
C PHE A 6 13.23 17.51 -11.71
N ARG A 7 14.18 17.08 -12.56
CA ARG A 7 13.99 17.08 -14.02
C ARG A 7 13.93 15.71 -14.70
N ARG A 8 13.96 14.57 -13.99
CA ARG A 8 13.78 13.25 -14.64
C ARG A 8 13.25 12.16 -13.71
N ILE A 9 12.08 11.61 -14.04
CA ILE A 9 11.58 10.33 -13.50
C ILE A 9 12.24 9.19 -14.26
N LEU A 10 12.84 8.25 -13.53
CA LEU A 10 13.56 7.11 -14.09
C LEU A 10 12.71 5.83 -14.09
N LEU A 11 11.93 5.62 -13.04
CA LEU A 11 11.08 4.44 -12.88
C LEU A 11 9.94 4.74 -11.91
N GLN A 12 8.73 4.36 -12.29
CA GLN A 12 7.53 4.48 -11.46
C GLN A 12 6.93 3.10 -11.19
N PHE A 13 6.75 2.75 -9.92
CA PHE A 13 5.99 1.55 -9.56
C PHE A 13 4.54 1.91 -9.32
N ILE A 14 3.62 1.11 -9.86
CA ILE A 14 2.18 1.37 -9.74
C ILE A 14 1.50 0.13 -9.17
N PHE A 15 0.77 0.27 -8.09
CA PHE A 15 -0.06 -0.81 -7.55
C PHE A 15 -1.51 -0.63 -8.00
N PHE A 16 -2.04 -1.61 -8.76
CA PHE A 16 -3.45 -1.67 -9.18
C PHE A 16 -4.17 -2.82 -8.47
N LYS A 17 -5.47 -2.66 -8.21
CA LYS A 17 -6.33 -3.79 -7.85
C LYS A 17 -6.92 -4.42 -9.12
N PRO A 18 -6.88 -5.75 -9.29
CA PRO A 18 -7.62 -6.41 -10.37
C PRO A 18 -9.11 -6.40 -10.02
N GLN A 19 -9.95 -6.07 -11.01
CA GLN A 19 -11.39 -6.12 -10.84
C GLN A 19 -11.85 -7.58 -10.99
N ALA A 20 -12.41 -8.13 -9.92
CA ALA A 20 -13.00 -9.46 -9.77
C ALA A 20 -12.03 -10.65 -9.58
N ALA A 21 -12.09 -11.23 -8.37
CA ALA A 21 -12.03 -12.68 -8.11
C ALA A 21 -12.42 -12.92 -6.64
N ASP A 22 -13.70 -13.18 -6.40
CA ASP A 22 -14.32 -13.32 -5.07
C ASP A 22 -14.04 -14.68 -4.38
N ASN A 23 -12.86 -15.27 -4.61
CA ASN A 23 -12.50 -16.58 -4.08
C ASN A 23 -11.25 -16.49 -3.19
N GLU A 24 -11.40 -15.88 -2.02
CA GLU A 24 -10.40 -15.95 -0.94
C GLU A 24 -10.93 -16.83 0.21
N VAL A 25 -10.08 -17.77 0.65
CA VAL A 25 -10.22 -18.46 1.93
C VAL A 25 -9.77 -17.48 3.01
N ALA A 26 -10.71 -16.98 3.81
CA ALA A 26 -10.39 -16.14 4.96
C ALA A 26 -9.55 -16.96 5.96
N SER A 27 -8.30 -16.55 6.19
CA SER A 27 -7.37 -17.27 7.07
C SER A 27 -7.57 -16.93 8.56
N SER A 28 -8.43 -15.96 8.89
CA SER A 28 -8.64 -15.48 10.26
C SER A 28 -10.01 -14.82 10.44
N TYR A 29 -10.59 -14.92 11.64
CA TYR A 29 -11.82 -14.20 12.03
C TYR A 29 -11.71 -12.69 11.82
N ASN A 30 -10.50 -12.13 11.97
CA ASN A 30 -10.25 -10.69 11.80
C ASN A 30 -10.37 -10.26 10.33
N ASP A 31 -10.01 -11.12 9.38
CA ASP A 31 -10.15 -10.83 7.95
C ASP A 31 -11.62 -10.75 7.54
N VAL A 32 -12.51 -11.50 8.21
CA VAL A 32 -13.95 -11.49 7.94
C VAL A 32 -14.56 -10.14 8.33
N VAL A 33 -14.25 -9.63 9.53
CA VAL A 33 -14.77 -8.33 10.01
C VAL A 33 -14.29 -7.19 9.12
N LEU A 34 -13.00 -7.19 8.76
CA LEU A 34 -12.41 -6.19 7.87
C LEU A 34 -12.97 -6.27 6.44
N ARG A 35 -13.24 -7.48 5.93
CA ARG A 35 -13.89 -7.68 4.62
C ARG A 35 -15.31 -7.13 4.61
N GLU A 36 -16.11 -7.45 5.62
CA GLU A 36 -17.47 -6.96 5.73
C GLU A 36 -17.51 -5.43 5.84
N LEU A 37 -16.65 -4.83 6.67
CA LEU A 37 -16.50 -3.37 6.73
C LEU A 37 -16.23 -2.74 5.37
N LYS A 38 -15.31 -3.32 4.58
CA LYS A 38 -14.99 -2.84 3.23
C LYS A 38 -16.19 -2.92 2.30
N LEU A 39 -16.86 -4.06 2.25
CA LEU A 39 -18.03 -4.26 1.39
C LEU A 39 -19.16 -3.27 1.76
N ARG A 40 -19.40 -3.07 3.05
CA ARG A 40 -20.40 -2.12 3.53
C ARG A 40 -20.03 -0.67 3.22
N LYS A 41 -18.76 -0.28 3.32
CA LYS A 41 -18.28 1.05 2.92
C LYS A 41 -18.52 1.32 1.42
N ILE A 42 -18.21 0.35 0.55
CA ILE A 42 -18.47 0.46 -0.89
C ILE A 42 -19.96 0.61 -1.18
N GLN A 43 -20.80 -0.19 -0.53
CA GLN A 43 -22.25 -0.11 -0.67
C GLN A 43 -22.81 1.22 -0.14
N GLN A 44 -22.27 1.77 0.94
CA GLN A 44 -22.64 3.10 1.44
C GLN A 44 -22.29 4.20 0.40
N ILE A 45 -21.14 4.10 -0.27
CA ILE A 45 -20.72 5.10 -1.26
C ILE A 45 -21.55 5.01 -2.55
N HIS A 46 -21.80 3.80 -3.06
CA HIS A 46 -22.36 3.61 -4.40
C HIS A 46 -23.84 3.21 -4.43
N ALA A 47 -24.41 2.73 -3.32
CA ALA A 47 -25.75 2.14 -3.27
C ALA A 47 -26.43 2.31 -1.88
N ASN A 48 -26.26 3.47 -1.23
CA ASN A 48 -26.71 3.69 0.14
C ASN A 48 -28.20 3.38 0.35
N ASP A 49 -29.06 3.87 -0.55
CA ASP A 49 -30.51 3.69 -0.43
C ASP A 49 -30.91 2.22 -0.45
N THR A 50 -30.27 1.43 -1.33
CA THR A 50 -30.50 -0.02 -1.43
C THR A 50 -29.94 -0.75 -0.22
N LEU A 51 -28.77 -0.36 0.25
CA LEU A 51 -28.13 -0.91 1.45
C LEU A 51 -29.04 -0.77 2.67
N ARG A 52 -29.57 0.43 2.90
CA ARG A 52 -30.44 0.75 4.05
C ARG A 52 -31.82 0.11 3.94
N ALA A 53 -32.38 0.05 2.73
CA ALA A 53 -33.65 -0.62 2.50
C ALA A 53 -33.56 -2.14 2.74
N THR A 54 -32.44 -2.76 2.35
CA THR A 54 -32.24 -4.22 2.47
C THR A 54 -31.74 -4.63 3.86
N ASN A 55 -30.96 -3.78 4.53
CA ASN A 55 -30.34 -4.07 5.82
C ASN A 55 -30.80 -3.07 6.86
N THR A 56 -32.03 -3.24 7.35
CA THR A 56 -32.62 -2.36 8.39
C THR A 56 -31.85 -2.39 9.72
N TRP A 57 -31.09 -3.45 9.97
CA TRP A 57 -30.20 -3.59 11.12
C TRP A 57 -28.89 -2.80 10.99
N PHE A 58 -28.53 -2.34 9.78
CA PHE A 58 -27.27 -1.66 9.53
C PHE A 58 -27.41 -0.15 9.73
N SER A 59 -26.95 0.34 10.89
CA SER A 59 -26.93 1.76 11.27
C SER A 59 -25.53 2.37 11.15
N ASP A 60 -25.45 3.70 11.10
CA ASP A 60 -24.16 4.42 11.17
C ASP A 60 -23.43 4.17 12.50
N GLU A 61 -24.17 4.02 13.59
CA GLU A 61 -23.62 3.67 14.90
C GLU A 61 -22.94 2.29 14.86
N MET A 62 -23.60 1.29 14.29
CA MET A 62 -23.03 -0.05 14.13
C MET A 62 -21.78 -0.02 13.25
N TYR A 63 -21.83 0.73 12.14
CA TYR A 63 -20.67 0.92 11.26
C TYR A 63 -19.50 1.56 12.02
N ASN A 64 -19.75 2.60 12.82
CA ASN A 64 -18.73 3.27 13.62
C ASN A 64 -18.14 2.35 14.71
N MET A 65 -18.97 1.51 15.35
CA MET A 65 -18.50 0.50 16.30
C MET A 65 -17.59 -0.54 15.64
N MET A 66 -18.02 -1.12 14.51
CA MET A 66 -17.21 -2.08 13.75
C MET A 66 -15.87 -1.44 13.32
N THR A 67 -15.92 -0.19 12.90
CA THR A 67 -14.76 0.62 12.51
C THR A 67 -13.81 0.88 13.69
N ALA A 68 -14.34 1.14 14.89
CA ALA A 68 -13.54 1.30 16.11
C ALA A 68 -12.83 0.00 16.52
N VAL A 69 -13.51 -1.14 16.42
CA VAL A 69 -12.90 -2.46 16.67
C VAL A 69 -11.80 -2.75 15.65
N ALA A 70 -12.03 -2.43 14.37
CA ALA A 70 -11.02 -2.59 13.34
C ALA A 70 -9.75 -1.74 13.59
N ARG A 71 -9.89 -0.51 14.11
CA ARG A 71 -8.74 0.33 14.51
C ARG A 71 -7.87 -0.35 15.57
N GLN A 72 -8.49 -0.96 16.59
CA GLN A 72 -7.74 -1.59 17.68
C GLN A 72 -6.87 -2.78 17.23
N LEU A 73 -7.23 -3.40 16.10
CA LEU A 73 -6.46 -4.50 15.52
C LEU A 73 -5.18 -4.03 14.80
N ILE A 74 -5.06 -2.73 14.55
CA ILE A 74 -3.91 -2.05 13.95
C ILE A 74 -3.24 -1.22 15.05
N SER A 75 -2.84 -1.88 16.13
CA SER A 75 -2.09 -1.21 17.20
C SER A 75 -0.61 -1.16 16.84
N ASP A 76 -0.02 0.04 16.94
CA ASP A 76 1.41 0.33 16.78
C ASP A 76 2.23 0.02 18.06
N GLU A 77 1.59 -0.55 19.10
CA GLU A 77 2.29 -0.91 20.32
C GLU A 77 3.25 -2.09 20.09
N ALA A 78 4.50 -1.91 20.51
CA ALA A 78 5.54 -2.94 20.43
C ALA A 78 5.13 -4.18 21.24
N LEU A 79 4.83 -5.28 20.55
CA LEU A 79 4.49 -6.55 21.17
C LEU A 79 5.77 -7.33 21.46
N ILE A 80 6.39 -7.05 22.60
CA ILE A 80 7.63 -7.71 23.00
C ILE A 80 7.33 -9.11 23.57
N MET A 81 7.80 -10.15 22.89
CA MET A 81 7.82 -11.52 23.39
C MET A 81 9.24 -12.07 23.32
N ASN A 82 9.77 -12.61 24.42
CA ASN A 82 11.13 -13.18 24.47
C ASN A 82 12.21 -12.21 23.94
N ASN A 83 12.10 -10.92 24.27
CA ASN A 83 13.02 -9.87 23.82
C ASN A 83 13.01 -9.64 22.29
N LEU A 84 11.95 -10.07 21.60
CA LEU A 84 11.68 -9.85 20.19
C LEU A 84 10.41 -8.99 20.05
N ASP A 85 10.47 -7.93 19.25
CA ASP A 85 9.28 -7.19 18.84
C ASP A 85 8.56 -7.96 17.74
N VAL A 86 7.55 -8.75 18.15
CA VAL A 86 6.77 -9.58 17.24
C VAL A 86 5.97 -8.72 16.27
N GLY A 87 5.52 -7.53 16.69
CA GLY A 87 4.82 -6.60 15.82
C GLY A 87 5.69 -6.17 14.65
N LEU A 88 6.92 -5.74 14.95
CA LEU A 88 7.90 -5.37 13.94
C LEU A 88 8.26 -6.54 13.00
N GLU A 89 8.46 -7.74 13.54
CA GLU A 89 8.79 -8.91 12.71
C GLU A 89 7.62 -9.33 11.80
N ILE A 90 6.38 -9.23 12.27
CA ILE A 90 5.20 -9.48 11.43
C ILE A 90 5.13 -8.47 10.28
N GLN A 91 5.38 -7.18 10.55
CA GLN A 91 5.40 -6.15 9.51
C GLN A 91 6.47 -6.48 8.45
N LYS A 92 7.69 -6.83 8.87
CA LYS A 92 8.78 -7.23 7.96
C LYS A 92 8.41 -8.44 7.11
N ILE A 93 7.78 -9.47 7.70
CA ILE A 93 7.36 -10.67 6.97
C ILE A 93 6.27 -10.35 5.94
N ARG A 94 5.31 -9.48 6.30
CA ARG A 94 4.15 -9.16 5.44
C ARG A 94 4.46 -8.19 4.31
N GLY A 95 5.27 -7.16 4.56
CA GLY A 95 5.53 -6.08 3.59
C GLY A 95 6.99 -5.96 3.13
N GLY A 96 7.93 -6.54 3.87
CA GLY A 96 9.37 -6.32 3.65
C GLY A 96 9.88 -6.92 2.35
N SER A 97 9.33 -8.07 1.92
CA SER A 97 9.71 -8.71 0.65
C SER A 97 9.42 -7.81 -0.55
N ILE A 98 8.24 -7.19 -0.59
CA ILE A 98 7.82 -6.30 -1.68
C ILE A 98 8.62 -5.00 -1.66
N LEU A 99 8.84 -4.41 -0.47
CA LEU A 99 9.66 -3.20 -0.36
C LEU A 99 11.10 -3.46 -0.81
N ASN A 100 11.66 -4.62 -0.45
CA ASN A 100 12.96 -5.07 -0.93
C ASN A 100 12.97 -5.26 -2.46
N GLU A 101 11.89 -5.79 -3.03
CA GLU A 101 11.72 -5.95 -4.48
C GLU A 101 11.74 -4.62 -5.23
N ILE A 102 11.04 -3.61 -4.70
CA ILE A 102 11.00 -2.23 -5.24
C ILE A 102 12.40 -1.63 -5.16
N SER A 103 13.01 -1.67 -3.97
CA SER A 103 14.36 -1.14 -3.73
C SER A 103 15.40 -1.78 -4.64
N THR A 104 15.40 -3.12 -4.75
CA THR A 104 16.31 -3.86 -5.62
C THR A 104 16.14 -3.46 -7.07
N ARG A 105 14.91 -3.31 -7.56
CA ARG A 105 14.66 -2.87 -8.94
C ARG A 105 15.11 -1.42 -9.18
N MET A 106 14.88 -0.52 -8.23
CA MET A 106 15.34 0.87 -8.35
C MET A 106 16.87 0.93 -8.41
N SER A 107 17.55 0.17 -7.56
CA SER A 107 19.02 0.03 -7.59
C SER A 107 19.50 -0.54 -8.92
N ALA A 108 18.88 -1.61 -9.41
CA ALA A 108 19.20 -2.17 -10.72
C ALA A 108 19.00 -1.15 -11.87
N LYS A 109 17.95 -0.31 -11.80
CA LYS A 109 17.71 0.75 -12.78
C LYS A 109 18.84 1.79 -12.77
N MET A 110 19.30 2.16 -11.59
CA MET A 110 20.43 3.09 -11.41
C MET A 110 21.75 2.48 -11.91
N GLU A 111 22.02 1.23 -11.58
CA GLU A 111 23.23 0.54 -12.02
C GLU A 111 23.29 0.35 -13.54
N CYS A 112 22.13 0.14 -14.17
CA CYS A 112 21.98 0.00 -15.61
C CYS A 112 21.80 1.31 -16.36
N LEU A 113 21.82 2.46 -15.65
CA LEU A 113 21.69 3.76 -16.28
C LEU A 113 22.87 3.96 -17.26
N ASN A 114 22.55 4.22 -18.53
CA ASN A 114 23.52 4.39 -19.62
C ASN A 114 24.41 3.16 -19.92
N LYS A 115 24.09 1.96 -19.43
CA LYS A 115 24.78 0.70 -19.78
C LYS A 115 23.98 -0.08 -20.81
N ASN A 116 24.65 -0.61 -21.84
CA ASN A 116 24.05 -1.44 -22.89
C ASN A 116 24.45 -2.93 -22.79
N THR A 117 24.77 -3.40 -21.59
CA THR A 117 25.10 -4.81 -21.36
C THR A 117 23.85 -5.69 -21.50
N PRO A 118 23.98 -6.97 -21.91
CA PRO A 118 22.83 -7.86 -22.07
C PRO A 118 21.91 -7.92 -20.84
N GLY A 119 22.47 -7.90 -19.62
CA GLY A 119 21.72 -7.89 -18.36
C GLY A 119 20.94 -6.60 -18.08
N CYS A 120 21.27 -5.48 -18.74
CA CYS A 120 20.62 -4.19 -18.56
C CYS A 120 19.56 -3.86 -19.62
N LYS A 121 19.46 -4.67 -20.69
CA LYS A 121 18.51 -4.43 -21.79
C LYS A 121 17.05 -4.34 -21.34
N TRP A 122 16.64 -5.21 -20.42
CA TRP A 122 15.25 -5.27 -19.97
C TRP A 122 14.83 -4.07 -19.10
N ILE A 123 15.75 -3.53 -18.27
CA ILE A 123 15.43 -2.45 -17.32
C ILE A 123 15.76 -1.05 -17.86
N SER A 124 16.73 -0.92 -18.77
CA SER A 124 17.20 0.38 -19.28
C SER A 124 16.08 1.19 -19.94
N GLY A 125 15.23 0.55 -20.75
CA GLY A 125 14.08 1.19 -21.42
C GLY A 125 12.82 1.33 -20.55
N LEU A 126 12.76 0.67 -19.40
CA LEU A 126 11.54 0.56 -18.60
C LEU A 126 11.25 1.88 -17.85
N LYS A 127 10.10 2.50 -18.11
CA LYS A 127 9.68 3.76 -17.47
C LYS A 127 8.77 3.55 -16.25
N TYR A 128 8.01 2.47 -16.26
CA TYR A 128 7.12 2.09 -15.17
C TYR A 128 7.06 0.57 -15.02
N TYR A 129 6.80 0.11 -13.81
CA TYR A 129 6.57 -1.29 -13.49
C TYR A 129 5.32 -1.40 -12.61
N ALA A 130 4.29 -2.09 -13.08
CA ALA A 130 3.04 -2.20 -12.35
C ALA A 130 2.97 -3.53 -11.59
N TYR A 131 2.54 -3.47 -10.34
CA TYR A 131 2.11 -4.62 -9.55
C TYR A 131 0.60 -4.62 -9.46
N SER A 132 0.00 -5.80 -9.55
CA SER A 132 -1.38 -6.00 -9.16
C SER A 132 -1.40 -6.49 -7.72
N ALA A 133 -2.06 -5.78 -6.82
CA ALA A 133 -2.02 -6.10 -5.39
C ALA A 133 -3.36 -5.82 -4.68
N HIS A 134 -3.47 -6.38 -3.49
CA HIS A 134 -4.60 -6.16 -2.61
C HIS A 134 -4.33 -4.97 -1.69
N ASP A 135 -5.40 -4.41 -1.13
CA ASP A 135 -5.33 -3.35 -0.12
C ASP A 135 -4.51 -3.78 1.11
N SER A 136 -4.56 -5.07 1.46
CA SER A 136 -3.72 -5.69 2.47
C SER A 136 -2.23 -5.60 2.18
N THR A 137 -1.84 -5.75 0.91
CA THR A 137 -0.46 -5.61 0.45
C THR A 137 0.02 -4.17 0.56
N ILE A 138 -0.80 -3.23 0.07
CA ILE A 138 -0.53 -1.78 0.11
C ILE A 138 -0.37 -1.32 1.57
N PHE A 139 -1.27 -1.77 2.45
CA PHE A 139 -1.20 -1.49 3.88
C PHE A 139 0.05 -2.09 4.54
N ALA A 140 0.41 -3.34 4.22
CA ALA A 140 1.63 -3.95 4.75
C ALA A 140 2.89 -3.17 4.35
N ILE A 141 2.94 -2.60 3.15
CA ILE A 141 4.04 -1.73 2.72
C ILE A 141 4.08 -0.45 3.58
N PHE A 142 2.93 0.17 3.85
CA PHE A 142 2.87 1.36 4.71
C PHE A 142 3.30 1.09 6.14
N CYS A 143 2.94 -0.06 6.71
CA CYS A 143 3.41 -0.46 8.04
C CYS A 143 4.94 -0.59 8.09
N VAL A 144 5.55 -1.23 7.08
CA VAL A 144 7.02 -1.36 7.02
C VAL A 144 7.70 0.00 6.83
N MET A 145 7.04 0.93 6.13
CA MET A 145 7.53 2.30 5.95
C MET A 145 7.27 3.22 7.16
N GLY A 146 6.45 2.80 8.14
CA GLY A 146 6.07 3.61 9.29
C GLY A 146 5.20 4.81 8.95
N ILE A 147 4.42 4.75 7.86
CA ILE A 147 3.56 5.86 7.38
C ILE A 147 2.06 5.54 7.42
N GLN A 148 1.68 4.39 7.96
CA GLN A 148 0.30 3.90 7.99
C GLN A 148 -0.67 4.92 8.59
N ASP A 149 -0.32 5.56 9.70
CA ASP A 149 -1.19 6.52 10.40
C ASP A 149 -1.39 7.84 9.64
N THR A 150 -0.45 8.18 8.75
CA THR A 150 -0.53 9.41 7.94
C THR A 150 -1.31 9.20 6.66
N VAL A 151 -1.38 7.96 6.18
CA VAL A 151 -1.89 7.63 4.83
C VAL A 151 -3.25 6.92 4.89
N VAL A 152 -3.56 6.24 5.98
CA VAL A 152 -4.85 5.60 6.19
C VAL A 152 -5.77 6.58 6.92
N GLU A 153 -6.62 7.26 6.16
CA GLU A 153 -7.75 7.98 6.74
C GLU A 153 -8.81 6.99 7.25
N ASP A 154 -9.19 7.18 8.52
CA ASP A 154 -10.28 6.49 9.20
C ASP A 154 -10.31 4.96 9.04
N ALA A 155 -9.58 4.32 9.96
CA ALA A 155 -9.90 3.00 10.51
C ALA A 155 -9.70 1.76 9.64
N GLY A 156 -8.59 1.68 8.92
CA GLY A 156 -8.15 0.36 8.45
C GLY A 156 -7.22 0.39 7.27
N TYR A 157 -7.73 -0.03 6.13
CA TYR A 157 -6.98 -0.09 4.89
C TYR A 157 -7.07 1.23 4.14
N PRO A 158 -6.06 1.57 3.31
CA PRO A 158 -6.15 2.71 2.40
C PRO A 158 -7.43 2.64 1.56
N GLN A 159 -7.93 3.81 1.15
CA GLN A 159 -9.21 3.92 0.44
C GLN A 159 -9.29 2.93 -0.74
N TYR A 160 -10.49 2.39 -0.95
CA TYR A 160 -10.77 1.51 -2.08
C TYR A 160 -10.36 2.25 -3.37
N THR A 161 -9.53 1.63 -4.21
CA THR A 161 -8.86 2.19 -5.41
C THR A 161 -7.59 3.03 -5.21
N ALA A 162 -6.99 3.03 -4.02
CA ALA A 162 -5.72 3.74 -3.82
C ALA A 162 -4.60 3.13 -4.68
N ALA A 163 -3.95 3.96 -5.50
CA ALA A 163 -2.74 3.59 -6.23
C ALA A 163 -1.54 4.24 -5.55
N ILE A 164 -0.55 3.43 -5.17
CA ILE A 164 0.73 3.96 -4.68
C ILE A 164 1.69 4.07 -5.86
N PHE A 165 2.35 5.23 -5.94
CA PHE A 165 3.44 5.49 -6.85
C PHE A 165 4.75 5.60 -6.09
N PHE A 166 5.69 4.69 -6.38
CA PHE A 166 7.08 4.85 -5.99
C PHE A 166 7.88 5.37 -7.17
N GLU A 167 8.36 6.61 -7.07
CA GLU A 167 9.07 7.31 -8.14
C GLU A 167 10.56 7.41 -7.79
N LEU A 168 11.42 6.92 -8.69
CA LEU A 168 12.85 7.16 -8.67
C LEU A 168 13.16 8.41 -9.50
N TRP A 169 13.71 9.42 -8.86
CA TRP A 169 14.11 10.70 -9.46
C TRP A 169 15.63 10.82 -9.49
N LEU A 170 16.16 11.44 -10.54
CA LEU A 170 17.56 11.83 -10.59
C LEU A 170 17.65 13.34 -10.69
N ASN A 171 18.30 13.98 -9.72
CA ASN A 171 18.58 15.39 -9.82
C ASN A 171 19.76 15.58 -10.81
N ILE A 172 19.58 16.47 -11.78
CA ILE A 172 20.54 16.67 -12.87
C ILE A 172 21.73 17.51 -12.41
N THR A 173 21.57 18.35 -11.37
CA THR A 173 22.64 19.24 -10.91
C THR A 173 23.68 18.53 -10.06
N ASP A 174 23.27 17.57 -9.24
CA ASP A 174 24.15 16.83 -8.32
C ASP A 174 24.28 15.33 -8.67
N ASN A 175 23.54 14.86 -9.68
CA ASN A 175 23.46 13.47 -10.11
C ASN A 175 23.08 12.49 -8.98
N ARG A 176 22.33 12.96 -7.97
CA ARG A 176 21.90 12.14 -6.83
C ARG A 176 20.50 11.55 -7.07
N PRO A 177 20.29 10.26 -6.74
CA PRO A 177 18.97 9.66 -6.79
C PRO A 177 18.11 10.09 -5.59
N TYR A 178 16.83 10.32 -5.84
CA TYR A 178 15.81 10.65 -4.85
C TYR A 178 14.62 9.72 -5.01
N PHE A 179 13.96 9.42 -3.90
CA PHE A 179 12.77 8.59 -3.87
C PHE A 179 11.57 9.44 -3.45
N LYS A 180 10.48 9.31 -4.20
CA LYS A 180 9.23 9.97 -3.88
C LYS A 180 8.11 8.95 -3.86
N VAL A 181 7.29 9.00 -2.81
CA VAL A 181 6.09 8.19 -2.68
C VAL A 181 4.88 9.10 -2.83
N ARG A 182 3.88 8.67 -3.60
CA ARG A 182 2.59 9.36 -3.74
C ARG A 182 1.46 8.35 -3.62
N ILE A 183 0.37 8.76 -2.99
CA ILE A 183 -0.90 8.04 -2.95
C ILE A 183 -1.91 8.83 -3.78
N LEU A 184 -2.63 8.16 -4.67
CA LEU A 184 -3.79 8.70 -5.41
C LEU A 184 -5.06 7.99 -4.97
#